data_AF-A0A534WNB9-F1
#
_entry.id   AF-A0A534WNB9-F1
#
_cell.length_a   1.000
_cell.length_b   1.000
_cell.length_c   1.000
_cell.angle_alpha   90.00
_cell.angle_beta   90.00
_cell.angle_gamma   90.00
#
_symmetry.space_group_name_H-M   'P 1'
#
loop_
_entity.id
_entity.type
_entity.pdbx_description
1 polymer ?
#
loop_
_entity_poly.entity_id
_entity_poly.type
_entity_poly.pdbx_seq_one_letter_code
_entity_poly.pdbx_strand_id
1 'polypeptide(L)'
;MLAQQGPKLCQTNSRQNRFGPCSTDADCGGGSGNCVQPPWATADGVVLPFPQGIKTTFTIAAEDPAPTCNHSACIACSNADAVCAGIPGCGSTPGQPAPGCIRNQCCASPGFTIPTFLVPLLGGLCSRLDQYRCGFGAVNSSNPQVGDNEVTKTADTSDPGADCCYNNDPNAADCVGGVNNHDDPAAKPCNTGGSGAGNDIKGKVIRTVGNGQCDLAGINYRMAVPSLSTTWQDSQSPQGQCLPGSTFDPGELIITQVALNAEFSTAGATSSFADLNGDGCARAGAGFTNFNQNGPFTLGPPPAAPQPYDSSTCPPGGVCSTAVAAGVAITGGGPLFDTGFVAVLTNGAMTRLPTESCPCTQVNGCPE
;
A
#
# COMPACT_ATOMS: atom_id res chain seq x y z
N MET A 1 -1.04 -3.54 15.77
CA MET A 1 -2.53 -3.49 15.70
C MET A 1 -3.06 -4.88 15.37
N LEU A 2 -4.26 -5.22 15.83
CA LEU A 2 -4.97 -6.45 15.47
C LEU A 2 -6.21 -6.06 14.68
N ALA A 3 -6.38 -6.63 13.48
CA ALA A 3 -7.55 -6.37 12.64
C ALA A 3 -8.83 -6.85 13.34
N GLN A 4 -9.87 -6.02 13.33
CA GLN A 4 -11.19 -6.27 13.92
C GLN A 4 -12.27 -6.20 12.85
N GLN A 5 -13.40 -6.87 13.04
CA GLN A 5 -14.51 -6.74 12.08
C GLN A 5 -15.27 -5.42 12.33
N GLY A 6 -15.42 -4.59 11.29
CA GLY A 6 -16.15 -3.32 11.34
C GLY A 6 -17.66 -3.41 11.04
N PRO A 7 -18.35 -2.29 10.77
CA PRO A 7 -19.64 -2.32 10.07
C PRO A 7 -19.41 -2.57 8.57
N LYS A 8 -20.39 -3.18 7.88
CA LYS A 8 -20.30 -3.39 6.43
C LYS A 8 -20.27 -2.06 5.66
N LEU A 9 -19.48 -2.04 4.58
CA LEU A 9 -19.29 -0.89 3.70
C LEU A 9 -19.49 -1.31 2.24
N CYS A 10 -19.93 -0.37 1.42
CA CYS A 10 -19.94 -0.55 -0.03
C CYS A 10 -18.52 -0.57 -0.58
N GLN A 11 -18.17 -1.57 -1.38
CA GLN A 11 -16.83 -1.71 -1.96
C GLN A 11 -16.57 -0.75 -3.13
N THR A 12 -15.34 -0.75 -3.65
CA THR A 12 -14.82 0.08 -4.75
C THR A 12 -15.65 0.05 -6.03
N ASN A 13 -16.20 -1.12 -6.38
CA ASN A 13 -17.04 -1.31 -7.56
C ASN A 13 -18.51 -0.90 -7.38
N SER A 14 -18.89 -0.45 -6.18
CA SER A 14 -20.27 0.00 -5.91
C SER A 14 -20.62 1.21 -6.76
N ARG A 15 -21.81 1.17 -7.37
CA ARG A 15 -22.34 2.25 -8.22
C ARG A 15 -23.01 3.37 -7.41
N GLN A 16 -23.37 3.06 -6.17
CA GLN A 16 -23.96 3.99 -5.22
C GLN A 16 -23.26 3.83 -3.87
N ASN A 17 -23.24 4.90 -3.08
CA ASN A 17 -22.74 4.90 -1.70
C ASN A 17 -21.35 4.26 -1.52
N ARG A 18 -20.48 4.36 -2.52
CA ARG A 18 -19.13 3.76 -2.53
C ARG A 18 -18.38 4.15 -1.25
N PHE A 19 -17.81 3.16 -0.56
CA PHE A 19 -17.14 3.25 0.74
C PHE A 19 -18.02 3.65 1.94
N GLY A 20 -19.28 3.99 1.70
CA GLY A 20 -20.25 4.30 2.74
C GLY A 20 -20.81 3.06 3.42
N PRO A 21 -21.43 3.21 4.61
CA PRO A 21 -22.07 2.12 5.34
C PRO A 21 -23.20 1.48 4.54
N CYS A 22 -23.37 0.17 4.68
CA CYS A 22 -24.44 -0.58 4.04
C CYS A 22 -24.98 -1.69 4.95
N SER A 23 -26.22 -2.08 4.73
CA SER A 23 -26.83 -3.29 5.32
C SER A 23 -26.98 -4.38 4.27
N THR A 24 -27.25 -4.00 3.02
CA THR A 24 -27.46 -4.91 1.89
C THR A 24 -26.81 -4.37 0.61
N ASP A 25 -26.70 -5.22 -0.40
CA ASP A 25 -26.18 -4.83 -1.71
C ASP A 25 -27.03 -3.73 -2.41
N ALA A 26 -28.30 -3.60 -2.03
CA ALA A 26 -29.18 -2.54 -2.57
C ALA A 26 -28.67 -1.14 -2.20
N ASP A 27 -28.11 -0.97 -1.00
CA ASP A 27 -27.51 0.30 -0.53
C ASP A 27 -26.31 0.71 -1.39
N CYS A 28 -25.69 -0.27 -2.08
CA CYS A 28 -24.52 -0.11 -2.93
C CYS A 28 -24.85 -0.12 -4.44
N GLY A 29 -26.14 -0.03 -4.80
CA GLY A 29 -26.62 -0.03 -6.18
C GLY A 29 -26.98 -1.41 -6.75
N GLY A 30 -27.18 -2.44 -5.92
CA GLY A 30 -27.82 -3.71 -6.28
C GLY A 30 -26.92 -4.81 -6.85
N GLY A 31 -25.59 -4.64 -6.85
CA GLY A 31 -24.66 -5.69 -7.27
C GLY A 31 -24.37 -6.69 -6.15
N SER A 32 -24.52 -7.99 -6.43
CA SER A 32 -24.25 -9.06 -5.46
C SER A 32 -22.83 -8.96 -4.88
N GLY A 33 -22.71 -8.96 -3.56
CA GLY A 33 -21.43 -8.89 -2.85
C GLY A 33 -20.79 -7.50 -2.82
N ASN A 34 -21.55 -6.44 -3.09
CA ASN A 34 -21.05 -5.07 -2.99
C ASN A 34 -21.02 -4.53 -1.56
N CYS A 35 -21.85 -5.07 -0.66
CA CYS A 35 -21.88 -4.70 0.75
C CYS A 35 -20.99 -5.65 1.57
N VAL A 36 -19.76 -5.23 1.82
CA VAL A 36 -18.67 -6.09 2.32
C VAL A 36 -18.27 -5.72 3.74
N GLN A 37 -17.97 -6.74 4.53
CA GLN A 37 -17.53 -6.64 5.91
C GLN A 37 -16.02 -6.33 5.98
N PRO A 38 -15.57 -5.19 6.56
CA PRO A 38 -14.15 -4.93 6.82
C PRO A 38 -13.57 -5.92 7.84
N PRO A 39 -12.25 -6.18 7.80
CA PRO A 39 -11.30 -5.58 6.87
C PRO A 39 -11.37 -6.20 5.46
N TRP A 40 -11.14 -5.38 4.43
CA TRP A 40 -11.07 -5.83 3.04
C TRP A 40 -10.11 -4.98 2.23
N ALA A 41 -9.60 -5.54 1.13
CA ALA A 41 -8.91 -4.81 0.07
C ALA A 41 -9.54 -5.16 -1.26
N THR A 42 -9.43 -4.24 -2.22
CA THR A 42 -9.75 -4.53 -3.62
C THR A 42 -8.57 -4.16 -4.49
N ALA A 43 -8.28 -4.97 -5.50
CA ALA A 43 -7.43 -4.61 -6.62
C ALA A 43 -8.30 -4.57 -7.88
N ASP A 44 -8.35 -3.42 -8.55
CA ASP A 44 -9.22 -3.16 -9.71
C ASP A 44 -10.68 -3.59 -9.50
N GLY A 45 -11.16 -3.40 -8.27
CA GLY A 45 -12.52 -3.70 -7.85
C GLY A 45 -12.82 -5.18 -7.61
N VAL A 46 -11.82 -6.06 -7.70
CA VAL A 46 -11.90 -7.43 -7.23
C VAL A 46 -11.61 -7.45 -5.74
N VAL A 47 -12.57 -7.90 -4.92
CA VAL A 47 -12.34 -8.10 -3.48
C VAL A 47 -11.30 -9.20 -3.30
N LEU A 48 -10.22 -8.84 -2.62
CA LEU A 48 -9.22 -9.79 -2.20
C LEU A 48 -9.61 -10.30 -0.80
N PRO A 49 -9.56 -11.61 -0.55
CA PRO A 49 -9.58 -12.16 0.80
C PRO A 49 -8.51 -11.45 1.62
N PHE A 50 -8.94 -10.66 2.60
CA PHE A 50 -8.01 -9.84 3.34
C PHE A 50 -7.28 -10.70 4.37
N PRO A 51 -5.94 -10.70 4.39
CA PRO A 51 -5.20 -11.52 5.32
C PRO A 51 -5.53 -11.15 6.77
N GLN A 52 -5.84 -12.17 7.58
CA GLN A 52 -5.85 -12.00 9.02
C GLN A 52 -4.42 -11.94 9.55
N GLY A 53 -4.23 -11.34 10.72
CA GLY A 53 -2.90 -11.30 11.37
C GLY A 53 -1.95 -10.24 10.80
N ILE A 54 -2.45 -9.24 10.06
CA ILE A 54 -1.65 -8.05 9.74
C ILE A 54 -1.20 -7.39 11.03
N LYS A 55 0.09 -7.09 11.12
CA LYS A 55 0.69 -6.47 12.28
C LYS A 55 1.64 -5.35 11.84
N THR A 56 1.43 -4.19 12.42
CA THR A 56 2.40 -3.08 12.42
C THR A 56 2.84 -2.83 13.85
N THR A 57 4.15 -2.86 14.08
CA THR A 57 4.84 -2.40 15.28
C THR A 57 5.72 -1.22 14.88
N PHE A 58 5.56 -0.10 15.58
CA PHE A 58 6.33 1.10 15.35
C PHE A 58 6.73 1.75 16.66
N THR A 59 7.76 2.57 16.59
CA THR A 59 8.24 3.45 17.66
C THR A 59 7.89 4.88 17.29
N ILE A 60 7.67 5.75 18.27
CA ILE A 60 7.44 7.17 18.06
C ILE A 60 8.50 7.99 18.78
N ALA A 61 8.93 9.09 18.16
CA ALA A 61 9.83 10.05 18.76
C ALA A 61 9.13 10.91 19.83
N ALA A 62 9.89 11.77 20.50
CA ALA A 62 9.33 12.85 21.29
C ALA A 62 8.40 13.72 20.41
N GLU A 63 7.36 14.29 21.02
CA GLU A 63 6.44 15.15 20.29
C GLU A 63 7.10 16.45 19.85
N ASP A 64 6.71 16.91 18.66
CA ASP A 64 6.89 18.29 18.25
C ASP A 64 6.15 19.22 19.23
N PRO A 65 6.66 20.44 19.50
CA PRO A 65 6.02 21.38 20.41
C PRO A 65 4.55 21.61 20.09
N ALA A 66 3.76 21.90 21.13
CA ALA A 66 2.38 22.36 20.95
C ALA A 66 2.32 23.57 19.99
N PRO A 67 1.28 23.67 19.15
CA PRO A 67 0.03 22.91 19.20
C PRO A 67 0.05 21.58 18.44
N THR A 68 1.10 21.26 17.68
CA THR A 68 1.06 20.14 16.73
C THR A 68 1.08 18.76 17.38
N CYS A 69 1.78 18.59 18.51
CA CYS A 69 1.92 17.31 19.24
C CYS A 69 2.12 16.11 18.31
N ASN A 70 2.99 16.32 17.31
CA ASN A 70 3.21 15.38 16.24
C ASN A 70 4.45 14.55 16.57
N HIS A 71 4.33 13.23 16.47
CA HIS A 71 5.41 12.31 16.78
C HIS A 71 5.84 11.63 15.50
N SER A 72 7.11 11.80 15.12
CA SER A 72 7.68 11.02 14.01
C SER A 72 7.67 9.53 14.38
N ALA A 73 7.14 8.68 13.48
CA ALA A 73 7.03 7.24 13.68
C ALA A 73 8.05 6.47 12.83
N CYS A 74 8.55 5.36 13.36
CA CYS A 74 9.45 4.44 12.66
C CYS A 74 8.98 2.99 12.79
N ILE A 75 8.94 2.29 11.66
CA ILE A 75 8.68 0.84 11.58
C ILE A 75 10.02 0.16 11.26
N ALA A 76 10.49 -0.63 12.22
CA ALA A 76 11.81 -1.24 12.15
C ALA A 76 11.95 -2.22 10.97
N CYS A 77 13.17 -2.32 10.46
CA CYS A 77 13.64 -3.33 9.52
C CYS A 77 15.06 -3.68 9.93
N SER A 78 15.24 -4.77 10.66
CA SER A 78 16.60 -5.23 10.98
C SER A 78 17.18 -5.96 9.78
N ASN A 79 18.43 -5.66 9.44
CA ASN A 79 19.18 -6.26 8.33
C ASN A 79 18.38 -6.24 7.00
N ALA A 80 18.28 -5.07 6.36
CA ALA A 80 17.52 -4.87 5.12
C ALA A 80 18.09 -5.63 3.90
N ASP A 81 19.31 -6.16 4.01
CA ASP A 81 20.00 -6.94 2.97
C ASP A 81 19.86 -8.46 3.16
N ALA A 82 19.04 -8.89 4.13
CA ALA A 82 18.77 -10.30 4.36
C ALA A 82 18.00 -10.92 3.19
N VAL A 83 18.17 -12.23 2.98
CA VAL A 83 17.33 -12.98 2.04
C VAL A 83 15.87 -12.83 2.45
N CYS A 84 15.00 -12.52 1.50
CA CYS A 84 13.57 -12.55 1.73
C CYS A 84 13.12 -13.99 2.03
N ALA A 85 12.91 -14.31 3.30
CA ALA A 85 12.53 -15.66 3.76
C ALA A 85 11.26 -16.22 3.08
N GLY A 86 10.44 -15.32 2.55
CA GLY A 86 9.18 -15.62 1.92
C GLY A 86 9.17 -15.88 0.43
N ILE A 87 10.26 -15.55 -0.25
CA ILE A 87 10.40 -15.68 -1.71
C ILE A 87 11.75 -16.34 -2.06
N PRO A 88 12.09 -17.50 -1.48
CA PRO A 88 13.34 -18.20 -1.78
C PRO A 88 13.54 -18.50 -3.28
N GLY A 89 12.46 -18.58 -4.06
CA GLY A 89 12.48 -18.69 -5.52
C GLY A 89 13.15 -17.51 -6.23
N CYS A 90 13.24 -16.34 -5.58
CA CYS A 90 14.00 -15.19 -6.11
C CYS A 90 15.51 -15.29 -5.88
N GLY A 91 16.00 -16.38 -5.29
CA GLY A 91 17.43 -16.67 -5.12
C GLY A 91 17.98 -16.25 -3.75
N SER A 92 19.31 -16.24 -3.64
CA SER A 92 20.04 -15.94 -2.41
C SER A 92 20.78 -14.61 -2.48
N THR A 93 21.07 -14.02 -1.33
CA THR A 93 21.88 -12.80 -1.20
C THR A 93 23.32 -13.18 -0.84
N PRO A 94 24.35 -12.46 -1.35
CA PRO A 94 24.32 -11.23 -2.15
C PRO A 94 24.16 -11.42 -3.68
N GLY A 95 23.61 -12.55 -4.14
CA GLY A 95 23.37 -12.81 -5.56
C GLY A 95 22.30 -11.92 -6.19
N GLN A 96 22.35 -11.79 -7.51
CA GLN A 96 21.30 -11.11 -8.27
C GLN A 96 19.96 -11.86 -8.13
N PRO A 97 18.82 -11.15 -8.16
CA PRO A 97 17.51 -11.78 -8.18
C PRO A 97 17.38 -12.77 -9.36
N ALA A 98 16.66 -13.87 -9.13
CA ALA A 98 16.34 -14.82 -10.18
C ALA A 98 15.50 -14.16 -11.30
N PRO A 99 15.55 -14.66 -12.55
CA PRO A 99 14.76 -14.12 -13.64
C PRO A 99 13.28 -13.97 -13.29
N GLY A 100 12.71 -12.79 -13.55
CA GLY A 100 11.32 -12.44 -13.21
C GLY A 100 11.15 -11.78 -11.84
N CYS A 101 12.13 -11.87 -10.94
CA CYS A 101 12.14 -11.09 -9.70
C CYS A 101 12.89 -9.77 -9.89
N ILE A 102 12.32 -8.68 -9.36
CA ILE A 102 12.98 -7.37 -9.26
C ILE A 102 13.86 -7.27 -7.99
N ARG A 103 13.62 -8.11 -6.97
CA ARG A 103 14.33 -8.09 -5.68
C ARG A 103 14.29 -9.45 -4.97
N ASN A 104 15.36 -9.76 -4.22
CA ASN A 104 15.49 -10.93 -3.35
C ASN A 104 15.97 -10.59 -1.91
N GLN A 105 16.04 -9.30 -1.58
CA GLN A 105 16.47 -8.75 -0.28
C GLN A 105 15.30 -8.10 0.48
N CYS A 106 15.11 -8.49 1.74
CA CYS A 106 14.06 -7.99 2.62
C CYS A 106 14.57 -7.84 4.07
N CYS A 107 13.73 -7.30 4.95
CA CYS A 107 14.02 -7.25 6.39
C CYS A 107 14.09 -8.64 7.00
N ALA A 108 15.14 -8.93 7.77
CA ALA A 108 15.23 -10.14 8.57
C ALA A 108 14.19 -10.16 9.71
N SER A 109 13.99 -9.01 10.37
CA SER A 109 12.91 -8.82 11.35
C SER A 109 12.10 -7.57 10.98
N PRO A 110 10.99 -7.74 10.25
CA PRO A 110 10.14 -6.63 9.84
C PRO A 110 9.23 -6.17 11.00
N GLY A 111 9.05 -4.86 11.13
CA GLY A 111 8.04 -4.25 11.99
C GLY A 111 6.63 -4.31 11.39
N PHE A 112 6.52 -4.58 10.09
CA PHE A 112 5.27 -4.76 9.37
C PHE A 112 5.19 -6.12 8.70
N THR A 113 4.10 -6.86 8.94
CA THR A 113 3.90 -8.18 8.34
C THR A 113 2.49 -8.32 7.81
N ILE A 114 2.38 -8.80 6.58
CA ILE A 114 1.15 -9.33 6.00
C ILE A 114 1.37 -10.81 5.69
N PRO A 115 0.60 -11.73 6.30
CA PRO A 115 0.66 -13.15 5.94
C PRO A 115 0.30 -13.39 4.47
N THR A 116 0.82 -14.48 3.90
CA THR A 116 0.43 -14.92 2.55
C THR A 116 -1.09 -15.04 2.44
N PHE A 117 -1.65 -14.55 1.33
CA PHE A 117 -3.08 -14.54 1.08
C PHE A 117 -3.40 -14.99 -0.36
N LEU A 118 -4.63 -15.49 -0.52
CA LEU A 118 -5.16 -15.90 -1.82
C LEU A 118 -5.55 -14.67 -2.64
N VAL A 119 -5.09 -14.59 -3.88
CA VAL A 119 -5.66 -13.72 -4.91
C VAL A 119 -6.52 -14.59 -5.83
N PRO A 120 -7.84 -14.38 -5.90
CA PRO A 120 -8.76 -15.26 -6.63
C PRO A 120 -8.71 -15.11 -8.16
N LEU A 121 -7.70 -14.40 -8.68
CA LEU A 121 -7.46 -14.23 -10.11
C LEU A 121 -6.75 -15.45 -10.69
N LEU A 122 -6.86 -15.64 -12.01
CA LEU A 122 -6.18 -16.71 -12.77
C LEU A 122 -6.36 -18.12 -12.20
N GLY A 123 -7.51 -18.38 -11.58
CA GLY A 123 -7.80 -19.69 -10.98
C GLY A 123 -7.09 -19.93 -9.65
N GLY A 124 -6.64 -18.88 -8.95
CA GLY A 124 -6.08 -18.89 -7.60
C GLY A 124 -4.56 -18.72 -7.59
N LEU A 125 -4.10 -17.62 -6.99
CA LEU A 125 -2.68 -17.27 -6.84
C LEU A 125 -2.36 -17.04 -5.36
N CYS A 126 -1.10 -17.26 -4.98
CA CYS A 126 -0.59 -16.77 -3.72
C CYS A 126 -0.03 -15.36 -3.89
N SER A 127 -0.28 -14.50 -2.92
CA SER A 127 0.37 -13.20 -2.82
C SER A 127 0.85 -12.95 -1.40
N ARG A 128 1.93 -12.21 -1.28
CA ARG A 128 2.50 -11.76 -0.01
C ARG A 128 3.08 -10.38 -0.16
N LEU A 129 3.30 -9.74 0.98
CA LEU A 129 3.93 -8.44 1.05
C LEU A 129 5.08 -8.48 2.08
N ASP A 130 6.31 -8.34 1.60
CA ASP A 130 7.51 -8.37 2.43
C ASP A 130 8.08 -6.96 2.60
N GLN A 131 8.20 -6.49 3.86
CA GLN A 131 8.90 -5.25 4.14
C GLN A 131 10.38 -5.41 3.77
N TYR A 132 10.93 -4.46 3.00
CA TYR A 132 12.33 -4.51 2.57
C TYR A 132 13.18 -3.33 3.05
N ARG A 133 12.57 -2.26 3.57
CA ARG A 133 13.26 -1.15 4.24
C ARG A 133 12.43 -0.65 5.42
N CYS A 134 13.03 0.22 6.23
CA CYS A 134 12.31 0.83 7.34
C CYS A 134 11.14 1.68 6.87
N GLY A 135 9.99 1.48 7.52
CA GLY A 135 8.84 2.34 7.33
C GLY A 135 8.96 3.60 8.17
N PHE A 136 8.24 4.62 7.75
CA PHE A 136 8.20 5.92 8.40
C PHE A 136 6.75 6.39 8.51
N GLY A 137 6.51 7.42 9.32
CA GLY A 137 5.16 7.92 9.50
C GLY A 137 5.08 9.01 10.54
N ALA A 138 3.86 9.29 10.96
CA ALA A 138 3.58 10.20 12.04
C ALA A 138 2.40 9.70 12.87
N VAL A 139 2.45 9.99 14.17
CA VAL A 139 1.30 9.90 15.08
C VAL A 139 1.02 11.30 15.57
N ASN A 140 -0.19 11.80 15.36
CA ASN A 140 -0.62 13.09 15.87
C ASN A 140 -1.53 12.88 17.09
N SER A 141 -1.11 13.43 18.24
CA SER A 141 -1.83 13.31 19.50
C SER A 141 -2.44 14.64 19.97
N SER A 142 -2.41 15.68 19.14
CA SER A 142 -2.90 17.02 19.51
C SER A 142 -4.36 16.98 19.92
N ASN A 143 -4.71 17.73 20.98
CA ASN A 143 -6.08 17.90 21.48
C ASN A 143 -6.28 19.34 21.99
N PRO A 144 -6.99 20.22 21.25
CA PRO A 144 -7.77 19.98 20.05
C PRO A 144 -6.92 19.50 18.86
N GLN A 145 -7.54 18.73 17.95
CA GLN A 145 -6.86 18.20 16.76
C GLN A 145 -6.47 19.35 15.80
N VAL A 146 -5.20 19.42 15.45
CA VAL A 146 -4.64 20.38 14.47
C VAL A 146 -3.81 19.70 13.37
N GLY A 147 -3.71 18.38 13.41
CA GLY A 147 -3.06 17.55 12.39
C GLY A 147 -3.88 17.47 11.10
N ASP A 148 -3.17 17.16 10.02
CA ASP A 148 -3.67 17.03 8.64
C ASP A 148 -2.92 15.82 8.05
N ASN A 149 -3.53 14.64 8.14
CA ASN A 149 -2.86 13.35 7.98
C ASN A 149 -3.38 12.51 6.81
N GLU A 150 -4.26 13.04 5.98
CA GLU A 150 -4.68 12.35 4.76
C GLU A 150 -3.50 12.13 3.82
N VAL A 151 -3.50 11.02 3.11
CA VAL A 151 -2.50 10.73 2.09
C VAL A 151 -3.16 10.75 0.73
N THR A 152 -2.58 11.49 -0.22
CA THR A 152 -3.00 11.44 -1.62
C THR A 152 -1.87 10.93 -2.49
N LYS A 153 -2.17 9.96 -3.36
CA LYS A 153 -1.25 9.41 -4.36
C LYS A 153 -1.85 9.54 -5.76
N THR A 154 -1.21 10.33 -6.61
CA THR A 154 -1.61 10.47 -8.02
C THR A 154 -0.52 9.91 -8.92
N ALA A 155 -0.85 8.89 -9.69
CA ALA A 155 0.08 8.19 -10.56
C ALA A 155 -0.10 8.59 -12.03
N ASP A 156 0.98 8.47 -12.78
CA ASP A 156 1.04 8.52 -14.23
C ASP A 156 1.78 7.27 -14.71
N THR A 157 1.12 6.49 -15.56
CA THR A 157 1.70 5.27 -16.14
C THR A 157 2.78 5.60 -17.16
N SER A 158 2.63 6.70 -17.87
CA SER A 158 3.64 7.09 -18.85
C SER A 158 4.89 7.56 -18.12
N ASP A 159 6.01 6.93 -18.47
CA ASP A 159 7.33 7.30 -17.99
C ASP A 159 7.60 8.79 -18.31
N PRO A 160 7.65 9.68 -17.29
CA PRO A 160 7.84 11.10 -17.53
C PRO A 160 9.28 11.53 -17.35
N GLY A 161 10.22 10.57 -17.36
CA GLY A 161 11.58 10.83 -16.92
C GLY A 161 11.70 10.98 -15.41
N ALA A 162 12.96 11.05 -15.00
CA ALA A 162 13.47 10.93 -13.64
C ALA A 162 12.81 9.85 -12.76
N ASP A 163 13.43 8.67 -12.76
CA ASP A 163 13.41 7.74 -11.63
C ASP A 163 13.64 8.50 -10.32
N CYS A 164 12.89 8.15 -9.27
CA CYS A 164 12.92 8.90 -8.01
C CYS A 164 14.35 9.19 -7.57
N CYS A 165 14.76 10.47 -7.65
CA CYS A 165 16.07 10.83 -7.17
C CYS A 165 16.06 10.94 -5.65
N TYR A 166 16.58 9.89 -5.03
CA TYR A 166 16.97 9.93 -3.64
C TYR A 166 18.25 10.77 -3.51
N ASN A 167 18.22 11.80 -2.66
CA ASN A 167 19.47 12.34 -2.14
C ASN A 167 20.19 11.23 -1.36
N ASN A 168 21.40 10.89 -1.77
CA ASN A 168 22.30 9.93 -1.11
C ASN A 168 21.90 8.44 -1.14
N ASP A 169 21.10 7.95 -2.10
CA ASP A 169 21.04 6.49 -2.34
C ASP A 169 22.20 6.07 -3.27
N PRO A 170 23.22 5.34 -2.77
CA PRO A 170 24.34 4.87 -3.58
C PRO A 170 23.93 3.82 -4.63
N ASN A 171 22.67 3.34 -4.60
CA ASN A 171 22.13 2.38 -5.56
C ASN A 171 21.15 3.01 -6.57
N ALA A 172 20.88 4.31 -6.48
CA ALA A 172 20.12 5.03 -7.50
C ALA A 172 21.06 5.31 -8.69
N ALA A 173 21.11 4.36 -9.63
CA ALA A 173 21.93 4.47 -10.85
C ALA A 173 21.63 5.75 -11.66
N ASP A 174 20.45 6.33 -11.45
CA ASP A 174 19.89 7.39 -12.29
C ASP A 174 20.19 8.82 -11.77
N CYS A 175 20.89 8.96 -10.64
CA CYS A 175 21.14 10.25 -9.99
C CYS A 175 22.64 10.50 -9.74
N VAL A 176 23.20 11.53 -10.39
CA VAL A 176 24.60 11.95 -10.18
C VAL A 176 24.61 13.19 -9.30
N GLY A 177 25.06 13.06 -8.05
CA GLY A 177 25.22 14.20 -7.13
C GLY A 177 23.91 14.83 -6.65
N GLY A 178 22.81 14.07 -6.58
CA GLY A 178 21.50 14.57 -6.17
C GLY A 178 20.74 15.33 -7.27
N VAL A 179 21.26 15.32 -8.51
CA VAL A 179 20.60 15.87 -9.69
C VAL A 179 20.31 14.73 -10.66
N ASN A 180 19.05 14.62 -11.09
CA ASN A 180 18.69 13.73 -12.18
C ASN A 180 19.12 14.37 -13.50
N ASN A 181 20.04 13.71 -14.22
CA ASN A 181 20.52 14.15 -15.53
C ASN A 181 20.00 13.26 -16.68
N HIS A 182 19.08 12.33 -16.42
CA HIS A 182 18.46 11.53 -17.47
C HIS A 182 17.26 12.28 -18.06
N ASP A 183 17.40 12.65 -19.34
CA ASP A 183 16.33 13.21 -20.18
C ASP A 183 15.10 12.29 -20.17
N ASP A 184 13.92 12.91 -20.17
CA ASP A 184 12.63 12.23 -20.29
C ASP A 184 12.65 11.34 -21.56
N PRO A 185 12.50 10.00 -21.42
CA PRO A 185 12.40 9.16 -22.60
C PRO A 185 11.19 9.60 -23.44
N ALA A 186 11.30 9.43 -24.75
CA ALA A 186 10.23 9.84 -25.65
C ALA A 186 8.90 9.18 -25.25
N ALA A 187 7.85 9.99 -25.20
CA ALA A 187 6.49 9.56 -24.89
C ALA A 187 6.13 8.27 -25.64
N LYS A 188 5.63 7.28 -24.90
CA LYS A 188 5.17 6.02 -25.47
C LYS A 188 3.68 6.08 -25.77
N PRO A 189 3.20 5.35 -26.79
CA PRO A 189 1.76 5.21 -27.00
C PRO A 189 1.05 4.69 -25.75
N CYS A 190 -0.10 5.30 -25.41
CA CYS A 190 -0.91 4.90 -24.26
C CYS A 190 -1.67 3.59 -24.53
N ASN A 191 -0.95 2.47 -24.46
CA ASN A 191 -1.49 1.13 -24.63
C ASN A 191 -0.65 0.07 -23.92
N THR A 192 -1.16 -1.14 -23.91
CA THR A 192 -0.57 -2.32 -23.26
C THR A 192 0.24 -3.20 -24.22
N GLY A 193 0.48 -2.75 -25.46
CA GLY A 193 1.35 -3.44 -26.41
C GLY A 193 2.82 -3.28 -26.01
N GLY A 194 3.70 -4.18 -26.43
CA GLY A 194 5.10 -4.28 -25.95
C GLY A 194 5.98 -3.04 -26.09
N SER A 195 5.53 -2.00 -26.82
CA SER A 195 6.20 -0.70 -26.94
C SER A 195 5.40 0.48 -26.37
N GLY A 196 4.26 0.21 -25.72
CA GLY A 196 3.39 1.19 -25.10
C GLY A 196 3.65 1.32 -23.60
N ALA A 197 3.15 2.41 -23.01
CA ALA A 197 3.38 2.78 -21.61
C ALA A 197 2.93 1.71 -20.60
N GLY A 198 1.94 0.87 -20.93
CA GLY A 198 1.50 -0.19 -20.01
C GLY A 198 2.56 -1.26 -19.74
N ASN A 199 3.54 -1.44 -20.63
CA ASN A 199 4.65 -2.36 -20.40
C ASN A 199 5.78 -1.76 -19.56
N ASP A 200 5.63 -0.50 -19.14
CA ASP A 200 6.63 0.13 -18.29
C ASP A 200 6.51 -0.42 -16.88
N ILE A 201 7.65 -0.79 -16.31
CA ILE A 201 7.78 -1.23 -14.92
C ILE A 201 8.00 -0.04 -13.97
N LYS A 202 7.93 1.18 -14.51
CA LYS A 202 8.17 2.45 -13.83
C LYS A 202 7.14 3.47 -14.27
N GLY A 203 6.90 4.46 -13.43
CA GLY A 203 6.14 5.65 -13.78
C GLY A 203 6.30 6.67 -12.68
N LYS A 204 5.44 7.69 -12.68
CA LYS A 204 5.53 8.79 -11.70
C LYS A 204 4.37 8.77 -10.76
N VAL A 205 4.68 8.89 -9.48
CA VAL A 205 3.67 9.05 -8.44
C VAL A 205 3.95 10.33 -7.66
N ILE A 206 2.98 11.22 -7.63
CA ILE A 206 2.98 12.37 -6.72
C ILE A 206 2.28 11.94 -5.44
N ARG A 207 3.00 12.05 -4.32
CA ARG A 207 2.47 11.81 -2.98
C ARG A 207 2.39 13.12 -2.21
N THR A 208 1.20 13.47 -1.73
CA THR A 208 1.00 14.59 -0.80
C THR A 208 0.44 14.10 0.52
N VAL A 209 0.67 14.91 1.55
CA VAL A 209 0.12 14.69 2.88
C VAL A 209 -0.66 15.91 3.30
N GLY A 210 -1.85 15.66 3.82
CA GLY A 210 -2.83 16.65 4.20
C GLY A 210 -3.65 17.18 3.03
N ASN A 211 -4.84 17.67 3.36
CA ASN A 211 -5.77 18.34 2.45
C ASN A 211 -5.99 19.82 2.82
N GLY A 212 -5.28 20.32 3.82
CA GLY A 212 -5.39 21.68 4.34
C GLY A 212 -6.51 21.88 5.36
N GLN A 213 -7.13 20.81 5.86
CA GLN A 213 -8.13 20.83 6.94
C GLN A 213 -7.65 20.00 8.13
N CYS A 214 -8.10 20.37 9.33
CA CYS A 214 -7.78 19.56 10.51
C CYS A 214 -8.55 18.23 10.48
N ASP A 215 -7.87 17.16 10.86
CA ASP A 215 -8.46 15.82 10.97
C ASP A 215 -9.57 15.76 12.04
N LEU A 216 -10.35 14.67 12.03
CA LEU A 216 -11.26 14.37 13.15
C LEU A 216 -10.52 14.23 14.48
N ALA A 217 -11.20 14.62 15.56
CA ALA A 217 -10.69 14.52 16.93
C ALA A 217 -10.33 13.08 17.31
N GLY A 218 -9.12 12.90 17.85
CA GLY A 218 -8.55 11.62 18.24
C GLY A 218 -7.06 11.56 17.92
N ILE A 219 -6.42 10.44 18.25
CA ILE A 219 -5.05 10.13 17.90
C ILE A 219 -5.04 9.62 16.45
N ASN A 220 -4.51 10.44 15.54
CA ASN A 220 -4.35 10.08 14.14
C ASN A 220 -2.98 9.44 13.91
N TYR A 221 -2.90 8.51 12.97
CA TYR A 221 -1.63 8.00 12.48
C TYR A 221 -1.64 7.81 10.97
N ARG A 222 -0.48 8.06 10.37
CA ARG A 222 -0.15 7.74 8.98
C ARG A 222 1.16 6.97 8.95
N MET A 223 1.21 5.89 8.21
CA MET A 223 2.38 5.00 8.13
C MET A 223 2.63 4.63 6.67
N ALA A 224 3.87 4.71 6.23
CA ALA A 224 4.32 4.26 4.92
C ALA A 224 5.37 3.17 5.10
N VAL A 225 5.15 2.01 4.47
CA VAL A 225 6.03 0.84 4.59
C VAL A 225 6.56 0.40 3.23
N PRO A 226 7.84 0.63 2.93
CA PRO A 226 8.47 0.09 1.73
C PRO A 226 8.41 -1.44 1.72
N SER A 227 7.66 -1.96 0.77
CA SER A 227 7.28 -3.36 0.71
C SER A 227 7.35 -3.93 -0.71
N LEU A 228 7.60 -5.23 -0.79
CA LEU A 228 7.69 -5.98 -2.02
C LEU A 228 6.47 -6.90 -2.10
N SER A 229 5.54 -6.60 -2.99
CA SER A 229 4.42 -7.51 -3.27
C SER A 229 4.89 -8.55 -4.27
N THR A 230 4.78 -9.83 -3.91
CA THR A 230 5.08 -10.93 -4.83
C THR A 230 3.83 -11.77 -4.99
N THR A 231 3.42 -12.02 -6.23
CA THR A 231 2.28 -12.86 -6.57
C THR A 231 2.73 -13.98 -7.51
N TRP A 232 2.39 -15.22 -7.19
CA TRP A 232 2.87 -16.42 -7.89
C TRP A 232 1.81 -17.50 -7.95
N GLN A 233 2.03 -18.47 -8.85
CA GLN A 233 1.30 -19.73 -8.84
C GLN A 233 2.00 -20.72 -7.92
N ASP A 234 1.35 -21.04 -6.81
CA ASP A 234 1.89 -21.94 -5.79
C ASP A 234 1.72 -23.40 -6.24
N SER A 235 2.83 -24.12 -6.31
CA SER A 235 2.88 -25.53 -6.70
C SER A 235 2.59 -26.48 -5.54
N GLN A 236 2.65 -25.96 -4.31
CA GLN A 236 2.51 -26.71 -3.07
C GLN A 236 1.07 -26.72 -2.55
N SER A 237 0.30 -25.68 -2.85
CA SER A 237 -1.11 -25.57 -2.54
C SER A 237 -1.97 -26.36 -3.53
N PRO A 238 -3.12 -26.89 -3.10
CA PRO A 238 -4.14 -27.39 -4.02
C PRO A 238 -4.52 -26.32 -5.04
N GLN A 239 -4.85 -26.74 -6.27
CA GLN A 239 -5.29 -25.83 -7.32
C GLN A 239 -6.42 -24.92 -6.84
N GLY A 240 -6.30 -23.62 -7.07
CA GLY A 240 -7.29 -22.64 -6.61
C GLY A 240 -7.13 -22.17 -5.17
N GLN A 241 -6.12 -22.67 -4.44
CA GLN A 241 -5.88 -22.33 -3.05
C GLN A 241 -4.53 -21.67 -2.86
N CYS A 242 -4.40 -20.95 -1.75
CA CYS A 242 -3.15 -20.48 -1.24
C CYS A 242 -3.12 -20.79 0.26
N LEU A 243 -2.24 -21.71 0.67
CA LEU A 243 -2.16 -22.12 2.07
C LEU A 243 -1.49 -21.03 2.92
N PRO A 244 -1.93 -20.83 4.19
CA PRO A 244 -1.27 -19.91 5.09
C PRO A 244 0.22 -20.25 5.25
N GLY A 245 1.07 -19.26 5.00
CA GLY A 245 2.53 -19.44 5.10
C GLY A 245 3.21 -19.96 3.84
N SER A 246 2.48 -20.18 2.73
CA SER A 246 3.10 -20.48 1.43
C SER A 246 4.18 -19.46 1.06
N THR A 247 5.25 -19.96 0.46
CA THR A 247 6.40 -19.20 -0.02
C THR A 247 6.53 -19.34 -1.53
N PHE A 248 7.10 -18.33 -2.19
CA PHE A 248 7.46 -18.47 -3.60
C PHE A 248 8.77 -19.25 -3.71
N ASP A 249 8.73 -20.45 -4.29
CA ASP A 249 9.84 -21.40 -4.31
C ASP A 249 10.52 -21.54 -5.68
N PRO A 250 11.78 -22.04 -5.73
CA PRO A 250 12.48 -22.24 -7.00
C PRO A 250 11.70 -23.18 -7.93
N GLY A 251 11.48 -22.72 -9.17
CA GLY A 251 10.75 -23.47 -10.20
C GLY A 251 9.25 -23.15 -10.28
N GLU A 252 8.73 -22.31 -9.38
CA GLU A 252 7.37 -21.81 -9.48
C GLU A 252 7.26 -20.65 -10.49
N LEU A 253 6.03 -20.42 -10.96
CA LEU A 253 5.74 -19.33 -11.89
C LEU A 253 5.43 -18.05 -11.11
N ILE A 254 6.31 -17.06 -11.23
CA ILE A 254 6.01 -15.70 -10.79
C ILE A 254 5.02 -15.03 -11.75
N ILE A 255 3.99 -14.38 -11.20
CA ILE A 255 2.98 -13.65 -11.99
C ILE A 255 3.32 -12.16 -12.01
N THR A 256 3.67 -11.60 -10.85
CA THR A 256 4.12 -10.21 -10.75
C THR A 256 4.93 -10.02 -9.48
N GLN A 257 5.86 -9.07 -9.54
CA GLN A 257 6.50 -8.51 -8.36
C GLN A 257 6.49 -6.99 -8.47
N VAL A 258 6.00 -6.34 -7.43
CA VAL A 258 5.80 -4.88 -7.38
C VAL A 258 6.49 -4.34 -6.14
N ALA A 259 7.35 -3.35 -6.31
CA ALA A 259 7.81 -2.53 -5.19
C ALA A 259 6.71 -1.49 -4.91
N LEU A 260 6.28 -1.35 -3.66
CA LEU A 260 5.27 -0.38 -3.29
C LEU A 260 5.47 0.16 -1.88
N ASN A 261 4.96 1.36 -1.59
CA ASN A 261 4.79 1.80 -0.22
C ASN A 261 3.39 1.46 0.26
N ALA A 262 3.29 0.42 1.10
CA ALA A 262 2.06 0.10 1.80
C ALA A 262 1.77 1.22 2.79
N GLU A 263 0.90 2.13 2.37
CA GLU A 263 0.66 3.38 3.06
C GLU A 263 -0.80 3.50 3.48
N PHE A 264 -1.00 3.74 4.77
CA PHE A 264 -2.31 3.83 5.38
C PHE A 264 -2.39 4.99 6.37
N SER A 265 -3.57 5.57 6.48
CA SER A 265 -3.87 6.71 7.37
C SER A 265 -5.23 6.53 8.03
N THR A 266 -5.37 7.02 9.27
CA THR A 266 -6.68 7.11 9.95
C THR A 266 -7.47 8.38 9.62
N ALA A 267 -6.83 9.36 8.98
CA ALA A 267 -7.49 10.59 8.54
C ALA A 267 -8.17 10.40 7.19
N GLY A 268 -7.51 9.68 6.28
CA GLY A 268 -8.05 9.36 4.96
C GLY A 268 -6.98 9.01 3.95
N ALA A 269 -7.39 8.42 2.83
CA ALA A 269 -6.52 8.10 1.72
C ALA A 269 -7.23 8.39 0.39
N THR A 270 -6.53 8.99 -0.56
CA THR A 270 -7.02 9.25 -1.92
C THR A 270 -6.02 8.73 -2.93
N SER A 271 -6.51 8.10 -3.99
CA SER A 271 -5.66 7.80 -5.13
C SER A 271 -6.34 8.06 -6.47
N SER A 272 -5.52 8.38 -7.48
CA SER A 272 -5.95 8.70 -8.83
C SER A 272 -4.84 8.40 -9.84
N PHE A 273 -5.23 8.37 -11.11
CA PHE A 273 -4.34 8.49 -12.25
C PHE A 273 -4.48 9.88 -12.87
N ALA A 274 -3.39 10.50 -13.30
CA ALA A 274 -3.38 11.76 -14.04
C ALA A 274 -2.22 11.78 -15.03
N ASP A 275 -2.40 12.51 -16.12
CA ASP A 275 -1.33 12.82 -17.06
C ASP A 275 -0.47 13.94 -16.47
N LEU A 276 0.73 13.58 -16.00
CA LEU A 276 1.67 14.41 -15.26
C LEU A 276 2.85 14.90 -16.11
N ASN A 277 3.01 14.40 -17.34
CA ASN A 277 4.02 14.84 -18.31
C ASN A 277 3.43 15.50 -19.56
N GLY A 278 2.11 15.45 -19.76
CA GLY A 278 1.40 16.06 -20.88
C GLY A 278 1.43 15.22 -22.15
N ASP A 279 1.72 13.92 -22.07
CA ASP A 279 1.78 13.02 -23.22
C ASP A 279 0.41 12.43 -23.63
N GLY A 280 -0.63 12.72 -22.85
CA GLY A 280 -1.99 12.24 -23.04
C GLY A 280 -2.27 10.88 -22.39
N CYS A 281 -1.36 10.32 -21.60
CA CYS A 281 -1.45 8.97 -21.05
C CYS A 281 -1.43 8.93 -19.50
N ALA A 282 -2.54 9.30 -18.88
CA ALA A 282 -2.70 9.14 -17.42
C ALA A 282 -2.60 7.68 -16.95
N ARG A 283 -3.10 6.74 -17.75
CA ARG A 283 -3.09 5.30 -17.46
C ARG A 283 -3.16 4.46 -18.72
N ALA A 284 -2.34 3.42 -18.83
CA ALA A 284 -2.41 2.45 -19.92
C ALA A 284 -3.12 1.13 -19.56
N GLY A 285 -3.14 0.74 -18.27
CA GLY A 285 -3.72 -0.49 -17.74
C GLY A 285 -5.15 -0.38 -17.19
N ALA A 286 -5.55 -1.38 -16.39
CA ALA A 286 -6.93 -1.59 -15.96
C ALA A 286 -7.45 -0.51 -14.98
N GLY A 287 -6.70 -0.19 -13.93
CA GLY A 287 -6.90 0.88 -12.94
C GLY A 287 -8.27 1.03 -12.26
N PHE A 288 -8.29 0.81 -10.95
CA PHE A 288 -9.35 0.95 -9.93
C PHE A 288 -10.67 0.20 -10.17
N THR A 289 -11.16 0.13 -11.40
CA THR A 289 -12.38 -0.59 -11.77
C THR A 289 -12.36 -0.90 -13.27
N ASN A 290 -13.14 -1.88 -13.72
CA ASN A 290 -13.38 -2.17 -15.15
C ASN A 290 -14.05 -1.02 -15.94
N PHE A 291 -14.25 0.16 -15.35
CA PHE A 291 -14.97 1.31 -15.94
C PHE A 291 -14.06 2.44 -16.44
N ASN A 292 -12.75 2.21 -16.62
CA ASN A 292 -11.79 3.23 -17.08
C ASN A 292 -11.84 4.55 -16.27
N GLN A 293 -11.93 4.45 -14.94
CA GLN A 293 -11.98 5.62 -14.06
C GLN A 293 -10.58 5.97 -13.56
N ASN A 294 -10.18 7.23 -13.73
CA ASN A 294 -8.91 7.76 -13.23
C ASN A 294 -8.99 8.24 -11.77
N GLY A 295 -10.14 8.13 -11.11
CA GLY A 295 -10.36 8.67 -9.77
C GLY A 295 -10.74 10.16 -9.79
N PRO A 296 -10.67 10.85 -8.64
CA PRO A 296 -10.14 10.36 -7.36
C PRO A 296 -10.99 9.26 -6.71
N PHE A 297 -10.31 8.33 -6.05
CA PHE A 297 -10.90 7.31 -5.17
C PHE A 297 -10.51 7.66 -3.74
N THR A 298 -11.40 8.37 -3.05
CA THR A 298 -11.17 8.87 -1.69
C THR A 298 -11.89 8.00 -0.66
N LEU A 299 -11.13 7.53 0.33
CA LEU A 299 -11.62 6.96 1.58
C LEU A 299 -11.39 8.00 2.67
N GLY A 300 -12.40 8.83 2.94
CA GLY A 300 -12.37 9.82 4.01
C GLY A 300 -13.07 9.31 5.27
N PRO A 301 -13.36 10.19 6.24
CA PRO A 301 -14.25 9.89 7.35
C PRO A 301 -15.73 10.06 6.94
N PRO A 302 -16.58 9.02 7.08
CA PRO A 302 -16.28 7.60 7.25
C PRO A 302 -15.86 6.92 5.91
N PRO A 303 -15.10 5.80 5.94
CA PRO A 303 -14.86 4.96 7.11
C PRO A 303 -13.59 5.28 7.91
N ALA A 304 -12.69 6.14 7.42
CA ALA A 304 -11.47 6.49 8.13
C ALA A 304 -11.80 7.08 9.51
N ALA A 305 -11.12 6.62 10.56
CA ALA A 305 -11.41 7.06 11.92
C ALA A 305 -10.15 6.99 12.81
N PRO A 306 -9.83 8.06 13.55
CA PRO A 306 -8.74 8.04 14.52
C PRO A 306 -9.04 7.13 15.71
N GLN A 307 -8.00 6.81 16.48
CA GLN A 307 -8.22 6.24 17.80
C GLN A 307 -8.72 7.33 18.77
N PRO A 308 -9.77 7.09 19.58
CA PRO A 308 -10.16 8.03 20.63
C PRO A 308 -9.01 8.33 21.61
N TYR A 309 -8.92 9.58 22.10
CA TYR A 309 -7.92 9.95 23.13
C TYR A 309 -8.10 9.13 24.40
N ASP A 310 -9.34 8.87 24.79
CA ASP A 310 -9.67 7.99 25.89
C ASP A 310 -9.98 6.58 25.35
N SER A 311 -9.03 5.67 25.51
CA SER A 311 -9.18 4.28 25.09
C SER A 311 -10.30 3.53 25.81
N SER A 312 -10.83 4.03 26.93
CA SER A 312 -11.99 3.43 27.61
C SER A 312 -13.26 3.49 26.76
N THR A 313 -13.30 4.39 25.78
CA THR A 313 -14.38 4.50 24.79
C THR A 313 -14.31 3.42 23.70
N CYS A 314 -13.19 2.68 23.62
CA CYS A 314 -13.05 1.58 22.68
C CYS A 314 -13.74 0.32 23.23
N PRO A 315 -14.70 -0.26 22.49
CA PRO A 315 -15.39 -1.46 22.94
C PRO A 315 -14.40 -2.64 23.09
N PRO A 316 -14.48 -3.43 24.18
CA PRO A 316 -13.67 -4.64 24.32
C PRO A 316 -13.85 -5.58 23.13
N GLY A 317 -12.77 -5.89 22.42
CA GLY A 317 -12.80 -6.75 21.23
C GLY A 317 -13.50 -6.13 20.01
N GLY A 318 -13.79 -4.83 20.02
CA GLY A 318 -14.39 -4.11 18.89
C GLY A 318 -13.43 -3.15 18.20
N VAL A 319 -13.96 -2.41 17.23
CA VAL A 319 -13.20 -1.40 16.47
C VAL A 319 -12.96 -0.16 17.32
N CYS A 320 -11.72 0.29 17.34
CA CYS A 320 -11.23 1.48 18.04
C CYS A 320 -10.69 2.53 17.07
N SER A 321 -10.14 2.12 15.92
CA SER A 321 -9.77 3.03 14.82
C SER A 321 -9.94 2.33 13.47
N THR A 322 -10.03 3.11 12.39
CA THR A 322 -10.08 2.60 11.02
C THR A 322 -9.00 3.29 10.21
N ALA A 323 -7.96 2.54 9.84
CA ALA A 323 -6.98 2.98 8.86
C ALA A 323 -7.48 2.64 7.45
N VAL A 324 -7.20 3.51 6.50
CA VAL A 324 -7.55 3.32 5.09
C VAL A 324 -6.31 3.51 4.22
N ALA A 325 -6.27 2.83 3.09
CA ALA A 325 -5.23 2.94 2.09
C ALA A 325 -5.85 3.06 0.70
N ALA A 326 -5.20 3.84 -0.16
CA ALA A 326 -5.48 3.94 -1.58
C ALA A 326 -4.15 4.14 -2.31
N GLY A 327 -3.92 3.40 -3.39
CA GLY A 327 -2.70 3.54 -4.16
C GLY A 327 -2.80 2.92 -5.55
N VAL A 328 -1.71 3.07 -6.29
CA VAL A 328 -1.55 2.57 -7.65
C VAL A 328 -0.29 1.72 -7.70
N ALA A 329 -0.36 0.59 -8.40
CA ALA A 329 0.79 -0.24 -8.71
C ALA A 329 1.00 -0.25 -10.22
N ILE A 330 2.23 0.06 -10.65
CA ILE A 330 2.69 -0.06 -12.03
C ILE A 330 3.39 -1.41 -12.13
N THR A 331 2.81 -2.34 -12.88
CA THR A 331 3.20 -3.76 -12.85
C THR A 331 3.88 -4.24 -14.14
N GLY A 332 4.08 -3.35 -15.12
CA GLY A 332 4.82 -3.53 -16.37
C GLY A 332 4.87 -4.96 -16.93
N GLY A 333 3.97 -5.28 -17.86
CA GLY A 333 3.86 -6.64 -18.43
C GLY A 333 3.17 -7.65 -17.52
N GLY A 334 2.80 -7.27 -16.29
CA GLY A 334 1.84 -7.99 -15.46
C GLY A 334 0.44 -8.07 -16.12
N PRO A 335 -0.43 -8.98 -15.67
CA PRO A 335 -1.71 -9.26 -16.35
C PRO A 335 -2.68 -8.07 -16.40
N LEU A 336 -2.50 -7.07 -15.52
CA LEU A 336 -3.33 -5.87 -15.47
C LEU A 336 -2.59 -4.60 -15.93
N PHE A 337 -1.27 -4.70 -16.18
CA PHE A 337 -0.35 -3.59 -16.48
C PHE A 337 -0.31 -2.54 -15.35
N ASP A 338 -1.39 -1.79 -15.15
CA ASP A 338 -1.56 -0.88 -14.01
C ASP A 338 -2.75 -1.31 -13.16
N THR A 339 -2.58 -1.25 -11.84
CA THR A 339 -3.59 -1.69 -10.88
C THR A 339 -3.85 -0.59 -9.86
N GLY A 340 -5.12 -0.25 -9.63
CA GLY A 340 -5.53 0.55 -8.50
C GLY A 340 -5.92 -0.34 -7.34
N PHE A 341 -5.47 -0.02 -6.12
CA PHE A 341 -5.88 -0.73 -4.91
C PHE A 341 -6.45 0.20 -3.86
N VAL A 342 -7.37 -0.33 -3.07
CA VAL A 342 -7.85 0.31 -1.84
C VAL A 342 -7.99 -0.73 -0.74
N ALA A 343 -7.85 -0.31 0.51
CA ALA A 343 -8.06 -1.16 1.66
C ALA A 343 -8.71 -0.41 2.83
N VAL A 344 -9.56 -1.11 3.57
CA VAL A 344 -10.15 -0.64 4.82
C VAL A 344 -9.71 -1.58 5.94
N LEU A 345 -8.99 -1.03 6.91
CA LEU A 345 -8.34 -1.71 8.02
C LEU A 345 -8.92 -1.23 9.35
N THR A 346 -9.85 -1.99 9.90
CA THR A 346 -10.42 -1.75 11.23
C THR A 346 -9.55 -2.36 12.31
N ASN A 347 -9.21 -1.59 13.34
CA ASN A 347 -8.23 -1.94 14.36
C ASN A 347 -8.85 -1.87 15.76
N GLY A 348 -8.43 -2.78 16.65
CA GLY A 348 -8.66 -2.64 18.09
C GLY A 348 -7.79 -1.53 18.69
N ALA A 349 -7.86 -1.34 20.01
CA ALA A 349 -7.05 -0.34 20.71
C ALA A 349 -5.54 -0.61 20.53
N MET A 350 -4.77 0.44 20.29
CA MET A 350 -3.31 0.37 20.27
C MET A 350 -2.78 -0.12 21.62
N THR A 351 -1.85 -1.06 21.58
CA THR A 351 -1.19 -1.60 22.77
C THR A 351 0.23 -1.05 22.87
N ARG A 352 0.62 -0.62 24.07
CA ARG A 352 1.99 -0.19 24.34
C ARG A 352 2.88 -1.40 24.55
N LEU A 353 4.00 -1.44 23.84
CA LEU A 353 5.07 -2.43 24.00
C LEU A 353 6.24 -1.82 24.81
N PRO A 354 7.19 -2.63 25.29
CA PRO A 354 8.44 -2.13 25.86
C PRO A 354 9.15 -1.17 24.89
N THR A 355 9.88 -0.20 25.44
CA THR A 355 10.59 0.80 24.63
C THR A 355 11.67 0.13 23.79
N GLU A 356 11.63 0.37 22.47
CA GLU A 356 12.67 -0.03 21.52
C GLU A 356 13.21 1.22 20.82
N SER A 357 14.50 1.22 20.46
CA SER A 357 15.07 2.23 19.58
C SER A 357 14.81 1.85 18.11
N CYS A 358 14.37 2.80 17.29
CA CYS A 358 14.34 2.62 15.83
C CYS A 358 15.76 2.36 15.32
N PRO A 359 16.08 1.18 14.75
CA PRO A 359 17.45 0.79 14.46
C PRO A 359 17.97 1.31 13.11
N CYS A 360 17.23 2.17 12.42
CA CYS A 360 17.46 2.40 10.99
C CYS A 360 17.12 3.82 10.52
N THR A 361 17.83 4.24 9.49
CA THR A 361 17.59 5.49 8.78
C THR A 361 16.30 5.36 7.96
N GLN A 362 15.36 6.27 8.19
CA GLN A 362 14.17 6.39 7.36
C GLN A 362 14.59 6.74 5.93
N VAL A 363 14.06 6.02 4.95
CA VAL A 363 14.23 6.35 3.53
C VAL A 363 12.86 6.76 3.03
N ASN A 364 12.73 8.00 2.60
CA ASN A 364 11.55 8.45 1.85
C ASN A 364 11.56 7.65 0.53
N GLY A 365 10.86 6.52 0.47
CA GLY A 365 10.81 5.66 -0.70
C GLY A 365 10.10 6.34 -1.88
N CYS A 366 10.40 5.90 -3.11
CA CYS A 366 9.50 6.04 -4.26
C CYS A 366 8.09 5.60 -3.83
N PRO A 367 7.03 6.34 -4.18
CA PRO A 367 5.70 6.00 -3.68
C PRO A 367 5.21 4.62 -4.12
N GLU A 368 5.64 4.15 -5.28
CA GLU A 368 5.48 2.80 -5.87
C GLU A 368 6.43 2.73 -7.08
#